data_AF-A0A9W9KQB1-F1
#
_entry.id   AF-A0A9W9KQB1-F1
#
_cell.length_a   1.000
_cell.length_b   1.000
_cell.length_c   1.000
_cell.angle_alpha   90.00
_cell.angle_beta   90.00
_cell.angle_gamma   90.00
#
_symmetry.space_group_name_H-M   'P 1'
#
loop_
_entity.id
_entity.type
_entity.pdbx_description
1 polymer ?
#
loop_
_entity_poly.entity_id
_entity_poly.type
_entity_poly.pdbx_seq_one_letter_code
_entity_poly.pdbx_strand_id
1 'polypeptide(L)' 'MGFCLAAFKQIVSADIDQQVSTALALFKTYTNQAITTWSDPTIIATYTPVVVTANQAALADFLKNAATYIAMDKVTMLA' A
#
# COMPACT_ATOMS: atom_id res chain seq x y z
N MET A 1 11.81 3.11 37.50
CA MET A 1 12.24 3.13 36.09
C MET A 1 11.23 2.52 35.10
N GLY A 2 10.08 1.94 35.52
CA GLY A 2 9.14 1.28 34.59
C GLY A 2 8.19 2.19 33.79
N PHE A 3 7.89 3.40 34.27
CA PHE A 3 6.94 4.31 33.61
C PHE A 3 7.45 4.89 32.29
N CYS A 4 8.73 5.25 32.21
CA CYS A 4 9.32 5.83 31.00
C CYS A 4 9.39 4.84 29.85
N LEU A 5 9.65 3.55 30.14
CA LEU A 5 9.72 2.50 29.11
C LEU A 5 8.33 2.17 28.53
N ALA A 6 7.29 2.17 29.36
CA ALA A 6 5.91 1.96 28.90
C ALA A 6 5.42 3.12 28.03
N ALA A 7 5.67 4.36 28.46
CA ALA A 7 5.32 5.55 27.68
C ALA A 7 6.06 5.62 26.34
N PHE A 8 7.36 5.29 26.31
CA PHE A 8 8.14 5.23 25.08
C PHE A 8 7.57 4.21 24.09
N LYS A 9 7.24 2.98 24.54
CA LYS A 9 6.64 1.95 23.68
C LYS A 9 5.28 2.38 23.09
N GLN A 10 4.46 3.09 23.86
CA GLN A 10 3.18 3.62 23.38
C GLN A 10 3.37 4.68 22.30
N ILE A 11 4.32 5.60 22.48
CA ILE A 11 4.63 6.64 21.49
C ILE A 11 5.14 6.00 20.19
N VAL A 12 6.07 5.06 20.29
CA VAL A 12 6.62 4.34 19.12
C VAL A 12 5.53 3.59 18.37
N SER A 13 4.64 2.89 19.08
CA SER A 13 3.51 2.19 18.43
C SER A 13 2.58 3.16 17.71
N ALA A 14 2.24 4.29 18.33
CA ALA A 14 1.35 5.29 17.74
C ALA A 14 1.96 5.97 16.50
N ASP A 15 3.27 6.23 16.53
CA ASP A 15 3.99 6.77 15.37
C ASP A 15 4.02 5.76 14.20
N ILE A 16 4.32 4.50 14.49
CA ILE A 16 4.28 3.42 13.50
C ILE A 16 2.86 3.25 12.92
N ASP A 17 1.81 3.33 13.74
CA ASP A 17 0.43 3.33 13.27
C ASP A 17 0.13 4.49 12.31
N GLN A 18 0.64 5.68 12.62
CA GLN A 18 0.49 6.85 11.76
C GLN A 18 1.24 6.67 10.43
N GLN A 19 2.48 6.18 10.45
CA GLN A 19 3.26 5.90 9.25
C GLN A 19 2.57 4.85 8.36
N VAL A 20 2.05 3.79 8.96
CA VAL A 20 1.27 2.73 8.28
C VAL A 20 0.01 3.29 7.62
N SER A 21 -0.73 4.13 8.33
CA SER A 21 -1.93 4.78 7.79
C SER A 21 -1.59 5.67 6.58
N THR A 22 -0.54 6.49 6.70
CA THR A 22 -0.07 7.34 5.61
C THR A 22 0.42 6.53 4.41
N ALA A 23 1.19 5.47 4.64
CA ALA A 23 1.65 4.58 3.57
C ALA A 23 0.47 3.93 2.84
N LEU A 24 -0.55 3.46 3.57
CA LEU A 24 -1.74 2.86 2.98
C LEU A 24 -2.54 3.86 2.12
N ALA A 25 -2.65 5.10 2.57
CA ALA A 25 -3.32 6.16 1.82
C ALA A 25 -2.57 6.47 0.49
N LEU A 26 -1.25 6.62 0.55
CA LEU A 26 -0.43 6.86 -0.64
C LEU A 26 -0.47 5.69 -1.61
N PHE A 27 -0.34 4.47 -1.10
CA PHE A 27 -0.40 3.25 -1.88
C PHE A 27 -1.71 3.14 -2.66
N LYS A 28 -2.85 3.34 -2.00
CA LYS A 28 -4.18 3.33 -2.65
C LYS A 28 -4.28 4.40 -3.73
N THR A 29 -3.77 5.60 -3.44
CA THR A 29 -3.77 6.72 -4.39
C THR A 29 -3.01 6.37 -5.66
N TYR A 30 -1.76 5.91 -5.54
CA TYR A 30 -0.92 5.60 -6.69
C TYR A 30 -1.42 4.36 -7.46
N THR A 31 -1.95 3.35 -6.75
CA THR A 31 -2.53 2.17 -7.41
C THR A 31 -3.77 2.55 -8.24
N ASN A 32 -4.64 3.43 -7.73
CA ASN A 32 -5.79 3.94 -8.48
C ASN A 32 -5.38 4.77 -9.69
N GLN A 33 -4.32 5.58 -9.57
CA GLN A 33 -3.75 6.31 -10.71
C GLN A 33 -3.25 5.35 -11.78
N ALA A 34 -2.52 4.29 -11.40
CA ALA A 34 -2.05 3.27 -12.33
C ALA A 34 -3.22 2.52 -12.99
N ILE A 35 -4.29 2.19 -12.26
CA ILE A 35 -5.51 1.58 -12.84
C ILE A 35 -6.11 2.49 -13.90
N THR A 36 -6.17 3.80 -13.62
CA THR A 36 -6.66 4.79 -14.58
C THR A 36 -5.80 4.80 -15.84
N THR A 37 -4.46 4.81 -15.70
CA THR A 37 -3.52 4.73 -16.82
C THR A 37 -3.73 3.47 -17.66
N TRP A 38 -3.86 2.31 -17.03
CA TRP A 38 -4.09 1.04 -17.75
C TRP A 38 -5.51 0.88 -18.32
N SER A 39 -6.43 1.78 -17.95
CA SER A 39 -7.76 1.88 -18.54
C SER A 39 -7.84 2.95 -19.63
N ASP A 40 -6.76 3.71 -19.86
CA ASP A 40 -6.70 4.76 -20.88
C ASP A 40 -6.75 4.15 -22.29
N PRO A 41 -7.63 4.63 -23.19
CA PRO A 41 -7.75 4.10 -24.54
C PRO A 41 -6.44 4.12 -25.35
N THR A 42 -5.59 5.13 -25.14
CA THR A 42 -4.30 5.27 -25.82
C THR A 42 -3.33 4.18 -25.38
N ILE A 43 -3.29 3.88 -24.08
CA ILE A 43 -2.49 2.78 -23.52
C ILE A 43 -3.03 1.44 -24.02
N ILE A 44 -4.35 1.23 -23.99
CA ILE A 44 -5.00 0.01 -24.48
C ILE A 44 -4.66 -0.23 -25.96
N ALA A 45 -4.62 0.82 -26.79
CA ALA A 45 -4.27 0.73 -28.20
C ALA A 45 -2.77 0.47 -28.45
N THR A 46 -1.90 0.82 -27.49
CA THR A 46 -0.44 0.72 -27.62
C THR A 46 0.08 -0.67 -27.24
N TYR A 47 -0.56 -1.34 -26.29
CA TYR A 47 -0.14 -2.63 -25.76
C TYR A 47 -1.02 -3.78 -26.25
N THR A 48 -0.51 -5.01 -26.15
CA THR A 48 -1.33 -6.18 -26.45
C THR A 48 -2.44 -6.34 -25.39
N PRO A 49 -3.61 -6.90 -25.76
CA PRO A 49 -4.69 -7.14 -24.81
C PRO A 49 -4.25 -7.94 -23.59
N VAL A 50 -3.37 -8.94 -23.79
CA VAL A 50 -2.83 -9.78 -22.71
C VAL A 50 -2.04 -8.95 -21.70
N VAL A 51 -1.20 -8.02 -22.17
CA VAL A 51 -0.41 -7.13 -21.30
C VAL A 51 -1.33 -6.20 -20.51
N VAL A 52 -2.33 -5.61 -21.16
CA VAL A 52 -3.30 -4.72 -20.50
C VAL A 52 -4.05 -5.48 -19.40
N THR A 53 -4.64 -6.64 -19.72
CA THR A 53 -5.39 -7.44 -18.76
C THR A 53 -4.52 -7.91 -17.59
N ALA A 54 -3.28 -8.33 -17.85
CA ALA A 54 -2.36 -8.74 -16.79
C ALA A 54 -2.04 -7.59 -15.82
N ASN A 55 -1.78 -6.39 -16.34
CA ASN A 55 -1.50 -5.22 -15.50
C ASN A 55 -2.72 -4.78 -14.70
N GLN A 56 -3.89 -4.74 -15.32
CA GLN A 56 -5.15 -4.40 -14.62
C GLN A 56 -5.45 -5.41 -13.50
N ALA A 57 -5.26 -6.71 -13.75
CA ALA A 57 -5.45 -7.76 -12.74
C ALA A 57 -4.46 -7.65 -11.59
N ALA A 58 -3.18 -7.41 -11.89
CA ALA A 58 -2.14 -7.23 -10.88
C ALA A 58 -2.44 -6.01 -10.00
N LEU A 59 -2.83 -4.88 -10.59
CA LEU A 59 -3.17 -3.67 -9.84
C LEU A 59 -4.44 -3.84 -8.99
N ALA A 60 -5.44 -4.57 -9.49
CA ALA A 60 -6.64 -4.90 -8.72
C ALA A 60 -6.32 -5.79 -7.51
N ASP A 61 -5.46 -6.79 -7.68
CA ASP A 61 -4.98 -7.63 -6.57
C ASP A 61 -4.16 -6.81 -5.56
N PHE A 62 -3.27 -5.95 -6.05
CA PHE A 62 -2.45 -5.09 -5.23
C PHE A 62 -3.30 -4.16 -4.37
N LEU A 63 -4.36 -3.57 -4.93
CA LEU A 63 -5.30 -2.73 -4.20
C LEU A 63 -6.09 -3.51 -3.14
N LYS A 64 -6.53 -4.74 -3.46
CA LYS A 64 -7.25 -5.63 -2.55
C LYS A 64 -6.39 -6.03 -1.34
N ASN A 65 -5.10 -6.28 -1.57
CA ASN A 65 -4.18 -6.79 -0.56
C ASN A 65 -3.33 -5.70 0.11
N ALA A 66 -3.56 -4.42 -0.22
CA ALA A 66 -2.78 -3.27 0.28
C ALA A 66 -2.62 -3.26 1.80
N ALA A 67 -3.71 -3.54 2.54
CA ALA A 67 -3.68 -3.57 4.00
C ALA A 67 -2.83 -4.73 4.55
N THR A 68 -2.83 -5.87 3.88
CA THR A 68 -2.06 -7.05 4.26
C THR A 68 -0.56 -6.81 4.10
N TYR A 69 -0.13 -6.27 2.96
CA TYR A 69 1.29 -5.97 2.72
C TYR A 69 1.84 -4.94 3.71
N ILE A 70 1.06 -3.90 4.00
CA ILE A 70 1.48 -2.86 4.96
C ILE A 70 1.47 -3.38 6.40
N ALA A 71 0.54 -4.28 6.75
CA ALA A 71 0.55 -4.93 8.06
C ALA A 71 1.78 -5.82 8.27
N MET A 72 2.27 -6.51 7.22
CA MET A 72 3.50 -7.29 7.28
C MET A 72 4.73 -6.40 7.55
N ASP A 73 4.81 -5.24 6.90
CA ASP A 73 5.88 -4.26 7.15
C ASP A 73 5.81 -3.73 8.58
N LYS A 74 4.61 -3.41 9.10
CA LYS A 74 4.40 -2.97 10.48
C LYS A 74 4.95 -3.97 11.50
N VAL A 75 4.67 -5.26 11.32
CA VAL A 75 5.15 -6.32 12.21
C VAL A 75 6.68 -6.38 12.21
N THR A 76 7.30 -6.19 11.05
CA THR A 76 8.77 -6.17 10.92
C THR A 76 9.39 -4.95 11.59
N MET A 77 8.72 -3.79 11.55
CA MET A 77 9.20 -2.55 12.19
C MET A 77 9.09 -2.56 13.73
N LEU A 78 8.24 -3.43 14.28
CA LEU A 78 8.02 -3.59 15.73
C LEU A 78 8.80 -4.77 16.33
N ALA A 79 9.45 -5.59 15.50
CA ALA A 79 10.26 -6.76 15.89
C ALA A 79 11.70 -6.35 16.24
#